data_AF-A0A7G7LCP4-F1
#
_entry.id   AF-A0A7G7LCP4-F1
#
_cell.length_a   1.000
_cell.length_b   1.000
_cell.length_c   1.000
_cell.angle_alpha   90.00
_cell.angle_beta   90.00
_cell.angle_gamma   90.00
#
_symmetry.space_group_name_H-M   'P 1'
#
loop_
_entity.id
_entity.type
_entity.pdbx_description
1 polymer ?
#
loop_
_entity_poly.entity_id
_entity_poly.type
_entity_poly.pdbx_seq_one_letter_code
_entity_poly.pdbx_strand_id
1 'polypeptide(L)'
;MGRRGWVAAEDAAGDWWRLSVFDDGWVELPGFARGLSDTRSQLRQLLFLLAAFTGLFVLGGLLEDTAPALATGLRVAALVVLVGSTVQIARFRARDRRQLHGDLDQAAAARGAGRQVRARAGARLWRVAGSSQEMADALEGVRRVGSEQVSTVEVTAPDRPSESDPVVVVVRLHDGEQLTYRTPDRVAADLFAPWTP
;
A
#
# COMPACT_ATOMS: atom_id res chain seq x y z
N MET A 1 20.32 -1.59 -9.41
CA MET A 1 19.24 -0.63 -9.68
C MET A 1 17.98 -1.42 -9.92
N GLY A 2 17.04 -1.32 -8.99
CA GLY A 2 15.78 -2.05 -9.05
C GLY A 2 14.66 -1.25 -8.42
N ARG A 3 13.44 -1.75 -8.60
CA ARG A 3 12.26 -1.21 -7.95
C ARG A 3 12.31 -1.50 -6.46
N ARG A 4 12.24 -0.45 -5.65
CA ARG A 4 12.21 -0.54 -4.18
C ARG A 4 10.81 -0.82 -3.66
N GLY A 5 9.80 -0.24 -4.32
CA GLY A 5 8.41 -0.51 -3.99
C GLY A 5 7.43 0.44 -4.65
N TRP A 6 6.31 0.64 -3.99
CA TRP A 6 5.35 1.67 -4.33
C TRP A 6 4.52 2.02 -3.10
N VAL A 7 3.96 3.23 -3.09
CA VAL A 7 3.05 3.71 -2.05
C VAL A 7 1.94 4.55 -2.69
N ALA A 8 0.75 4.52 -2.09
CA ALA A 8 -0.33 5.43 -2.44
C ALA A 8 -0.20 6.70 -1.57
N ALA A 9 -0.24 7.87 -2.18
CA ALA A 9 -0.09 9.14 -1.49
C ALA A 9 -1.01 10.20 -2.07
N GLU A 10 -1.47 11.08 -1.20
CA GLU A 10 -2.24 12.28 -1.52
C GLU A 10 -1.27 13.47 -1.65
N ASP A 11 -1.44 14.29 -2.69
CA ASP A 11 -0.64 15.51 -2.84
C ASP A 11 -1.20 16.70 -2.05
N ALA A 12 -0.60 17.88 -2.21
CA ALA A 12 -1.08 19.11 -1.58
C ALA A 12 -2.45 19.59 -2.09
N ALA A 13 -2.87 19.16 -3.29
CA ALA A 13 -4.16 19.50 -3.89
C ALA A 13 -5.27 18.52 -3.50
N GLY A 14 -4.94 17.44 -2.80
CA GLY A 14 -5.87 16.36 -2.44
C GLY A 14 -6.06 15.31 -3.53
N ASP A 15 -5.26 15.36 -4.59
CA ASP A 15 -5.25 14.34 -5.64
C ASP A 15 -4.45 13.12 -5.15
N TRP A 16 -4.97 11.93 -5.42
CA TRP A 16 -4.32 10.67 -5.07
C TRP A 16 -3.47 10.12 -6.21
N TRP A 17 -2.27 9.70 -5.82
CA TRP A 17 -1.22 9.21 -6.69
C TRP A 17 -0.73 7.85 -6.21
N ARG A 18 -0.26 7.03 -7.14
CA ARG A 18 0.60 5.90 -6.83
C ARG A 18 2.03 6.26 -7.19
N LEU A 19 2.89 6.33 -6.19
CA LEU A 19 4.31 6.59 -6.33
C LEU A 19 5.01 5.24 -6.48
N SER A 20 5.57 4.93 -7.65
CA SER A 20 6.42 3.75 -7.84
C SER A 20 7.88 4.14 -7.68
N VAL A 21 8.51 3.62 -6.63
CA VAL A 21 9.83 4.06 -6.16
C VAL A 21 10.92 3.07 -6.62
N PHE A 22 11.98 3.62 -7.18
CA PHE A 22 13.15 2.93 -7.71
C PHE A 22 14.42 3.52 -7.09
N ASP A 23 15.56 2.87 -7.36
CA ASP A 23 16.87 3.39 -6.93
C ASP A 23 17.25 4.70 -7.67
N ASP A 24 16.75 4.91 -8.89
CA ASP A 24 17.07 6.05 -9.76
C ASP A 24 16.03 7.19 -9.72
N GLY A 25 15.01 7.09 -8.86
CA GLY A 25 13.92 8.05 -8.75
C GLY A 25 12.56 7.38 -8.54
N TRP A 26 11.48 8.08 -8.86
CA TRP A 26 10.13 7.52 -8.82
C TRP A 26 9.28 8.00 -9.99
N VAL A 27 8.17 7.28 -10.18
CA VAL A 27 7.13 7.64 -11.14
C VAL A 27 5.84 7.91 -10.37
N GLU A 28 5.23 9.05 -10.66
CA GLU A 28 3.92 9.48 -10.20
C GLU A 28 2.86 9.02 -11.19
N LEU A 29 2.00 8.12 -10.73
CA LEU A 29 0.87 7.62 -11.50
C LEU A 29 -0.42 8.26 -10.94
N PRO A 30 -1.11 9.12 -11.71
CA PRO A 30 -2.37 9.71 -11.27
C PRO A 30 -3.53 8.72 -11.28
N GLY A 31 -4.62 9.11 -10.61
CA GLY A 31 -5.91 8.41 -10.70
C GLY A 31 -5.93 7.07 -9.96
N PHE A 32 -5.01 6.89 -9.02
CA PHE A 32 -5.04 5.79 -8.07
C PHE A 32 -5.80 6.19 -6.82
N ALA A 33 -6.38 5.21 -6.15
CA ALA A 33 -7.16 5.43 -4.94
C ALA A 33 -6.48 4.77 -3.73
N ARG A 34 -6.92 5.19 -2.54
CA ARG A 34 -6.29 4.89 -1.25
C ARG A 34 -6.22 3.38 -0.95
N GLY A 35 -7.19 2.59 -1.43
CA GLY A 35 -7.37 1.19 -1.05
C GLY A 35 -6.27 0.19 -1.44
N LEU A 36 -5.29 0.56 -2.27
CA LEU A 36 -4.29 -0.42 -2.73
C LEU A 36 -3.17 -0.70 -1.72
N SER A 37 -2.72 0.28 -0.92
CA SER A 37 -1.64 0.04 0.06
C SER A 37 -2.06 -0.96 1.15
N ASP A 38 -3.34 -0.99 1.49
CA ASP A 38 -3.89 -1.81 2.57
C ASP A 38 -3.98 -3.31 2.23
N THR A 39 -3.89 -3.70 0.96
CA THR A 39 -4.09 -5.11 0.57
C THR A 39 -2.99 -6.04 1.11
N ARG A 40 -1.75 -5.54 1.29
CA ARG A 40 -0.62 -6.34 1.79
C ARG A 40 -0.67 -6.58 3.31
N SER A 41 -1.02 -5.55 4.08
CA SER A 41 -1.21 -5.68 5.53
C SER A 41 -2.37 -6.63 5.83
N GLN A 42 -3.47 -6.50 5.08
CA GLN A 42 -4.63 -7.39 5.15
C GLN A 42 -4.28 -8.83 4.81
N LEU A 43 -3.52 -9.07 3.73
CA LEU A 43 -3.09 -10.42 3.37
C LEU A 43 -2.26 -11.08 4.48
N ARG A 44 -1.30 -10.35 5.07
CA ARG A 44 -0.48 -10.86 6.18
C ARG A 44 -1.34 -11.19 7.40
N GLN A 45 -2.28 -10.33 7.75
CA GLN A 45 -3.19 -10.56 8.86
C GLN A 45 -4.08 -11.79 8.63
N LEU A 46 -4.61 -11.97 7.42
CA LEU A 46 -5.37 -13.17 7.04
C LEU A 46 -4.53 -14.45 7.15
N LEU A 47 -3.30 -14.43 6.66
CA LEU A 47 -2.38 -15.57 6.77
C LEU A 47 -2.07 -15.91 8.23
N PHE A 48 -1.86 -14.90 9.08
CA PHE A 48 -1.64 -15.09 10.50
C PHE A 48 -2.86 -15.72 11.21
N LEU A 49 -4.07 -15.21 10.93
CA LEU A 49 -5.31 -15.76 11.48
C LEU A 49 -5.55 -17.20 11.04
N LEU A 50 -5.27 -17.51 9.77
CA LEU A 50 -5.34 -18.87 9.23
C LEU A 50 -4.35 -19.79 9.96
N ALA A 51 -3.09 -19.37 10.10
CA ALA A 51 -2.06 -20.14 10.80
C ALA A 51 -2.44 -20.38 12.27
N ALA A 52 -2.97 -19.37 12.97
CA ALA A 52 -3.43 -19.50 14.34
C ALA A 52 -4.59 -20.49 14.47
N PHE A 53 -5.59 -20.41 13.59
CA PHE A 53 -6.70 -21.35 13.56
C PHE A 53 -6.22 -22.79 13.32
N THR A 54 -5.43 -23.01 12.26
CA THR A 54 -4.91 -24.33 11.92
C THR A 54 -4.04 -24.90 13.04
N GLY A 55 -3.18 -24.07 13.65
CA GLY A 55 -2.33 -24.48 14.77
C GLY A 55 -3.13 -24.94 16.00
N LEU A 56 -4.14 -24.15 16.41
CA LEU A 56 -5.01 -24.50 17.54
C LEU A 56 -5.81 -25.77 17.27
N PHE A 57 -6.31 -25.94 16.05
CA PHE A 57 -7.11 -27.09 15.67
C PHE A 57 -6.28 -28.38 15.64
N VAL A 58 -5.09 -28.33 15.02
CA VAL A 58 -4.16 -29.47 14.96
C VAL A 58 -3.68 -29.86 16.34
N LEU A 59 -3.29 -28.88 17.17
CA LEU A 59 -2.82 -29.13 18.54
C LEU A 59 -3.94 -29.73 19.41
N GLY A 60 -5.18 -29.28 19.23
CA GLY A 60 -6.34 -29.89 19.88
C GLY A 60 -6.52 -31.35 19.49
N GLY A 61 -6.37 -31.68 18.20
CA GLY A 61 -6.46 -33.07 17.72
C GLY A 61 -5.35 -33.98 18.26
N LEU A 62 -4.14 -33.47 18.42
CA LEU A 62 -3.01 -34.24 18.98
C LEU A 62 -3.17 -34.55 20.47
N LEU A 63 -3.95 -33.75 21.20
CA LEU A 63 -4.12 -33.86 22.65
C LEU A 63 -5.40 -34.58 23.05
N GLU A 64 -6.18 -35.07 22.08
CA GLU A 64 -7.50 -35.67 22.30
C GLU A 64 -7.43 -36.83 23.31
N ASP A 65 -6.45 -37.70 23.15
CA ASP A 65 -6.32 -38.92 23.97
C ASP A 65 -5.58 -38.65 25.30
N THR A 66 -4.70 -37.65 25.35
CA THR A 66 -3.84 -37.38 26.51
C THR A 66 -4.41 -36.35 27.48
N ALA A 67 -5.17 -35.37 26.97
CA ALA A 67 -5.67 -34.23 27.74
C ALA A 67 -6.98 -33.68 27.13
N PRO A 68 -8.09 -34.44 27.21
CA PRO A 68 -9.32 -34.13 26.47
C PRO A 68 -9.96 -32.78 26.85
N ALA A 69 -9.84 -32.37 28.11
CA ALA A 69 -10.30 -31.05 28.56
C ALA A 69 -9.54 -29.91 27.88
N LEU A 70 -8.22 -30.05 27.73
CA LEU A 70 -7.38 -29.05 27.07
C LEU A 70 -7.58 -29.08 25.55
N ALA A 71 -7.75 -30.26 24.95
CA ALA A 71 -8.13 -30.43 23.55
C ALA A 71 -9.44 -29.71 23.21
N THR A 72 -10.45 -29.87 24.08
CA THR A 72 -11.74 -29.16 23.96
C THR A 72 -11.55 -27.65 24.06
N GLY A 73 -10.75 -27.19 25.03
CA GLY A 73 -10.43 -25.77 25.18
C GLY A 73 -9.77 -25.17 23.94
N LEU A 74 -8.82 -25.87 23.33
CA LEU A 74 -8.14 -25.44 22.10
C LEU A 74 -9.09 -25.36 20.90
N ARG A 75 -10.03 -26.30 20.77
CA ARG A 75 -11.05 -26.26 19.71
C ARG A 75 -12.04 -25.11 19.89
N VAL A 76 -12.48 -24.85 21.13
CA VAL A 76 -13.31 -23.68 21.44
C VAL A 76 -12.55 -22.39 21.12
N ALA A 77 -11.26 -22.30 21.48
CA ALA A 77 -10.42 -21.16 21.13
C ALA A 77 -10.29 -20.99 19.61
N ALA A 78 -10.08 -22.07 18.86
CA ALA A 78 -10.05 -22.04 17.39
C ALA A 78 -11.38 -21.52 16.81
N LEU A 79 -12.52 -21.96 17.36
CA LEU A 79 -13.84 -21.48 16.96
C LEU A 79 -14.01 -19.98 17.24
N VAL A 80 -13.57 -19.50 18.41
CA VAL A 80 -13.60 -18.07 18.77
C VAL A 80 -12.74 -17.26 17.81
N VAL A 81 -11.55 -17.74 17.45
CA VAL A 81 -10.69 -17.09 16.44
C VAL A 81 -11.40 -17.03 15.09
N LEU A 82 -12.04 -18.11 14.66
CA LEU A 82 -12.77 -18.17 13.40
C LEU A 82 -13.94 -17.16 13.36
N VAL A 83 -14.79 -17.15 14.39
CA VAL A 83 -15.94 -16.24 14.48
C VAL A 83 -15.47 -14.78 14.63
N GLY A 84 -14.46 -14.52 15.45
CA GLY A 84 -13.86 -13.19 15.55
C GLY A 84 -13.31 -12.71 14.21
N SER A 85 -12.66 -13.59 13.46
CA SER A 85 -12.11 -13.30 12.13
C SER A 85 -13.22 -13.00 11.11
N THR A 86 -14.31 -13.78 11.07
CA THR A 86 -15.42 -13.53 10.14
C THR A 86 -16.11 -12.20 10.43
N VAL A 87 -16.32 -11.85 11.70
CA VAL A 87 -16.87 -10.55 12.10
C VAL A 87 -15.92 -9.40 11.72
N GLN A 88 -14.62 -9.56 11.94
CA GLN A 88 -13.63 -8.57 11.49
C GLN A 88 -13.67 -8.40 9.98
N ILE A 89 -13.60 -9.49 9.21
CA ILE A 89 -13.68 -9.46 7.73
C ILE A 89 -14.98 -8.81 7.27
N ALA A 90 -16.12 -9.10 7.89
CA ALA A 90 -17.40 -8.50 7.55
C ALA A 90 -17.41 -6.98 7.82
N ARG A 91 -16.87 -6.55 8.97
CA ARG A 91 -16.71 -5.13 9.31
C ARG A 91 -15.76 -4.42 8.36
N PHE A 92 -14.66 -5.06 8.00
CA PHE A 92 -13.71 -4.56 7.02
C PHE A 92 -14.38 -4.40 5.65
N ARG A 93 -15.04 -5.45 5.14
CA ARG A 93 -15.80 -5.36 3.88
C ARG A 93 -16.86 -4.26 3.88
N ALA A 94 -17.50 -4.00 5.02
CA ALA A 94 -18.45 -2.91 5.13
C ALA A 94 -17.80 -1.52 5.05
N ARG A 95 -16.60 -1.34 5.62
CA ARG A 95 -15.79 -0.11 5.47
C ARG A 95 -15.26 0.04 4.05
N ASP A 96 -14.72 -1.05 3.53
CA ASP A 96 -14.11 -1.15 2.20
C ASP A 96 -15.14 -0.83 1.10
N ARG A 97 -16.41 -1.26 1.25
CA ARG A 97 -17.49 -0.87 0.32
C ARG A 97 -17.78 0.62 0.29
N ARG A 98 -17.65 1.33 1.43
CA ARG A 98 -17.86 2.79 1.49
C ARG A 98 -16.69 3.52 0.85
N GLN A 99 -15.47 3.02 1.09
CA GLN A 99 -14.25 3.54 0.48
C GLN A 99 -14.23 3.28 -1.03
N LEU A 100 -14.65 2.10 -1.48
CA LEU A 100 -14.70 1.73 -2.90
C LEU A 100 -15.54 2.70 -3.73
N HIS A 101 -16.67 3.20 -3.21
CA HIS A 101 -17.48 4.17 -3.96
C HIS A 101 -16.73 5.50 -4.12
N GLY A 102 -16.12 6.01 -3.04
CA GLY A 102 -15.28 7.21 -3.13
C GLY A 102 -14.07 7.02 -4.05
N ASP A 103 -13.40 5.87 -3.96
CA ASP A 103 -12.27 5.48 -4.80
C ASP A 103 -12.66 5.36 -6.28
N LEU A 104 -13.84 4.83 -6.58
CA LEU A 104 -14.39 4.73 -7.94
C LEU A 104 -14.79 6.09 -8.50
N ASP A 105 -15.43 6.93 -7.69
CA ASP A 105 -15.80 8.30 -8.07
C ASP A 105 -14.56 9.15 -8.33
N GLN A 106 -13.52 9.00 -7.50
CA GLN A 106 -12.24 9.68 -7.68
C GLN A 106 -11.48 9.15 -8.90
N ALA A 107 -11.47 7.84 -9.13
CA ALA A 107 -10.93 7.26 -10.35
C ALA A 107 -11.72 7.67 -11.61
N ALA A 108 -13.03 7.89 -11.50
CA ALA A 108 -13.87 8.39 -12.58
C ALA A 108 -13.63 9.88 -12.84
N ALA A 109 -13.50 10.69 -11.78
CA ALA A 109 -13.16 12.11 -11.88
C ALA A 109 -11.76 12.32 -12.51
N ALA A 110 -10.77 11.54 -12.09
CA ALA A 110 -9.43 11.55 -12.70
C ALA A 110 -9.48 11.18 -14.19
N ARG A 111 -10.29 10.18 -14.57
CA ARG A 111 -10.54 9.83 -15.97
C ARG A 111 -11.22 10.96 -16.74
N GLY A 112 -12.21 11.62 -16.15
CA GLY A 112 -12.88 12.78 -16.72
C GLY A 112 -11.94 13.99 -16.93
N ALA A 113 -10.96 14.16 -16.04
CA ALA A 113 -9.92 15.18 -16.14
C ALA A 113 -8.76 14.80 -17.09
N GLY A 114 -8.85 13.67 -17.81
CA GLY A 114 -7.79 13.20 -18.71
C GLY A 114 -6.55 12.64 -18.01
N ARG A 115 -6.58 12.48 -16.68
CA ARG A 115 -5.46 11.96 -15.87
C ARG A 115 -5.42 10.43 -15.85
N GLN A 116 -5.57 9.81 -17.00
CA GLN A 116 -5.55 8.35 -17.14
C GLN A 116 -4.15 7.88 -17.52
N VAL A 117 -3.61 6.94 -16.73
CA VAL A 117 -2.39 6.23 -17.12
C VAL A 117 -2.71 5.23 -18.22
N ARG A 118 -1.99 5.32 -19.33
CA ARG A 118 -2.12 4.39 -20.47
C ARG A 118 -0.77 3.82 -20.83
N ALA A 119 -0.76 2.59 -21.32
CA ALA A 119 0.43 2.01 -21.91
C ALA A 119 0.71 2.70 -23.24
N ARG A 120 1.97 3.09 -23.48
CA ARG A 120 2.38 3.54 -24.81
C ARG A 120 2.31 2.39 -25.81
N ALA A 121 2.05 2.72 -27.07
CA ALA A 121 2.10 1.74 -28.15
C ALA A 121 3.47 1.04 -28.19
N GLY A 122 3.47 -0.29 -28.18
CA GLY A 122 4.71 -1.10 -28.17
C GLY A 122 5.32 -1.34 -26.78
N ALA A 123 4.72 -0.82 -25.70
CA ALA A 123 5.18 -1.09 -24.35
C ALA A 123 5.05 -2.57 -23.98
N ARG A 124 6.11 -3.16 -23.42
CA ARG A 124 6.11 -4.56 -22.94
C ARG A 124 5.56 -4.63 -21.52
N LEU A 125 4.24 -4.57 -21.39
CA LEU A 125 3.53 -4.53 -20.09
C LEU A 125 3.75 -5.75 -19.17
N TRP A 126 4.26 -6.85 -19.72
CA TRP A 126 4.60 -8.07 -18.97
C TRP A 126 6.02 -8.03 -18.38
N ARG A 127 6.85 -7.06 -18.77
CA ARG A 127 8.19 -6.88 -18.21
C ARG A 127 8.11 -5.92 -17.02
N VAL A 128 8.69 -6.34 -15.90
CA VAL A 128 8.88 -5.46 -14.75
C VAL A 128 9.93 -4.41 -15.12
N ALA A 129 9.55 -3.14 -15.09
CA ALA A 129 10.49 -2.04 -15.28
C ALA A 129 11.61 -2.12 -14.24
N GLY A 130 12.86 -2.04 -14.70
CA GLY A 130 14.06 -2.05 -13.85
C GLY A 130 14.41 -0.67 -13.29
N SER A 131 13.88 0.41 -13.89
CA SER A 131 14.16 1.79 -13.51
C SER A 131 12.92 2.68 -13.60
N SER A 132 12.99 3.84 -12.96
CA SER A 132 11.96 4.88 -13.05
C SER A 132 11.80 5.38 -14.50
N GLN A 133 12.91 5.51 -15.23
CA GLN A 133 12.91 5.92 -16.63
C GLN A 133 12.21 4.91 -17.54
N GLU A 134 12.53 3.61 -17.41
CA GLU A 134 11.88 2.56 -18.20
C GLU A 134 10.36 2.53 -17.96
N MET A 135 9.93 2.76 -16.71
CA MET A 135 8.51 2.82 -16.38
C MET A 135 7.83 4.07 -16.97
N ALA A 136 8.48 5.23 -16.93
CA ALA A 136 7.96 6.47 -17.50
C ALA A 136 7.87 6.40 -19.03
N ASP A 137 8.83 5.75 -19.69
CA ASP A 137 8.82 5.57 -21.14
C ASP A 137 7.75 4.58 -21.61
N ALA A 138 7.38 3.62 -20.76
CA ALA A 138 6.32 2.65 -21.06
C ALA A 138 4.90 3.23 -20.90
N LEU A 139 4.75 4.37 -20.23
CA LEU A 139 3.45 4.91 -19.81
C LEU A 139 3.21 6.34 -20.32
N GLU A 140 1.94 6.66 -20.54
CA GLU A 140 1.44 8.00 -20.82
C GLU A 140 0.73 8.55 -19.59
N GLY A 141 0.77 9.88 -19.43
CA GLY A 141 0.11 10.55 -18.31
C GLY A 141 0.77 10.34 -16.95
N VAL A 142 2.06 9.99 -16.93
CA VAL A 142 2.85 9.85 -15.69
C VAL A 142 3.93 10.92 -15.62
N ARG A 143 4.32 11.30 -14.40
CA ARG A 143 5.47 12.18 -14.16
C ARG A 143 6.61 11.35 -13.59
N ARG A 144 7.81 11.45 -14.18
CA ARG A 144 9.03 10.92 -13.58
C ARG A 144 9.69 12.02 -12.75
N VAL A 145 10.10 11.68 -11.55
CA VAL A 145 11.04 12.47 -10.77
C VAL A 145 12.31 11.65 -10.60
N GLY A 146 13.37 12.11 -11.25
CA GLY A 146 14.66 11.44 -11.18
C GLY A 146 15.40 11.80 -9.89
N SER A 147 16.18 10.87 -9.36
CA SER A 147 17.03 11.13 -8.19
C SER A 147 17.96 12.34 -8.37
N GLU A 148 18.40 12.58 -9.60
CA GLU A 148 19.24 13.71 -10.01
C GLU A 148 18.53 15.08 -9.94
N GLN A 149 17.20 15.08 -9.84
CA GLN A 149 16.39 16.30 -9.74
C GLN A 149 16.12 16.68 -8.28
N VAL A 150 16.37 15.77 -7.34
CA VAL A 150 15.99 15.91 -5.93
C VAL A 150 17.11 16.59 -5.17
N SER A 151 16.79 17.72 -4.54
CA SER A 151 17.74 18.45 -3.69
C SER A 151 17.70 17.98 -2.24
N THR A 152 16.51 17.74 -1.68
CA THR A 152 16.35 17.18 -0.34
C THR A 152 15.01 16.47 -0.20
N VAL A 153 14.97 15.48 0.69
CA VAL A 153 13.75 14.78 1.09
C VAL A 153 13.62 14.83 2.61
N GLU A 154 12.53 15.43 3.06
CA GLU A 154 12.15 15.50 4.47
C GLU A 154 10.98 14.53 4.69
N VAL A 155 11.14 13.59 5.62
CA VAL A 155 10.09 12.64 5.98
C VAL A 155 9.69 12.85 7.44
N THR A 156 8.42 13.18 7.65
CA THR A 156 7.81 13.26 8.98
C THR A 156 6.88 12.07 9.14
N ALA A 157 7.27 11.10 9.98
CA ALA A 157 6.49 9.90 10.25
C ALA A 157 6.12 9.85 11.74
N PRO A 158 4.83 9.81 12.10
CA PRO A 158 4.41 9.61 13.49
C PRO A 158 4.63 8.15 13.92
N ASP A 159 4.67 7.91 15.24
CA ASP A 159 4.87 6.57 15.83
C ASP A 159 3.81 5.56 15.37
N ARG A 160 2.58 6.04 15.15
CA ARG A 160 1.44 5.25 14.66
C ARG A 160 0.68 6.03 13.60
N PRO A 161 1.07 5.88 12.32
CA PRO A 161 0.41 6.61 11.24
C PRO A 161 -1.05 6.20 11.12
N SER A 162 -1.87 7.21 10.86
CA SER A 162 -3.31 7.11 10.70
C SER A 162 -3.78 8.14 9.68
N GLU A 163 -5.09 8.18 9.42
CA GLU A 163 -5.67 9.20 8.55
C GLU A 163 -5.52 10.61 9.10
N SER A 164 -5.72 10.78 10.41
CA SER A 164 -5.59 12.06 11.09
C SER A 164 -4.13 12.46 11.33
N ASP A 165 -3.21 11.51 11.20
CA ASP A 165 -1.79 11.70 11.45
C ASP A 165 -0.97 10.87 10.45
N PRO A 166 -0.88 11.31 9.18
CA PRO A 166 -0.23 10.56 8.12
C PRO A 166 1.30 10.75 8.15
N VAL A 167 2.02 9.86 7.46
CA VAL A 167 3.40 10.14 7.04
C VAL A 167 3.36 11.24 5.99
N VAL A 168 4.19 12.27 6.20
CA VAL A 168 4.35 13.39 5.26
C VAL A 168 5.74 13.31 4.67
N VAL A 169 5.82 13.24 3.34
CA VAL A 169 7.06 13.28 2.58
C VAL A 169 7.09 14.60 1.81
N VAL A 170 8.05 15.46 2.12
CA VAL A 170 8.30 16.71 1.40
C VAL A 170 9.57 16.54 0.59
N VAL A 171 9.44 16.62 -0.72
CA VAL A 171 10.56 16.58 -1.66
C VAL A 171 10.78 17.98 -2.19
N ARG A 172 12.00 18.49 -2.08
CA ARG A 172 12.41 19.69 -2.80
C ARG A 172 13.24 19.28 -4.00
N LEU A 173 12.95 19.91 -5.14
CA LEU A 173 13.69 19.72 -6.38
C LEU A 173 14.75 20.82 -6.54
N HIS A 174 15.72 20.60 -7.43
CA HIS A 174 16.78 21.58 -7.71
C HIS A 174 16.29 22.85 -8.42
N ASP A 175 15.15 22.77 -9.10
CA ASP A 175 14.48 23.91 -9.75
C ASP A 175 13.69 24.79 -8.77
N GLY A 176 13.65 24.41 -7.49
CA GLY A 176 12.91 25.09 -6.43
C GLY A 176 11.46 24.64 -6.26
N GLU A 177 10.96 23.72 -7.09
CA GLU A 177 9.65 23.11 -6.90
C GLU A 177 9.64 22.25 -5.62
N GLN A 178 8.51 22.29 -4.90
CA GLN A 178 8.29 21.46 -3.73
C GLN A 178 7.09 20.54 -3.95
N LEU A 179 7.34 19.23 -3.84
CA LEU A 179 6.32 18.19 -3.89
C LEU A 179 6.02 17.74 -2.47
N THR A 180 4.74 17.67 -2.10
CA THR A 180 4.32 17.23 -0.76
C THR A 180 3.36 16.07 -0.90
N TYR A 181 3.70 14.96 -0.25
CA TYR A 181 2.95 13.71 -0.27
C TYR A 181 2.52 13.33 1.14
N ARG A 182 1.26 12.94 1.29
CA ARG A 182 0.67 12.45 2.54
C ARG A 182 0.21 11.02 2.36
N THR A 183 0.60 10.13 3.26
CA THR A 183 0.22 8.72 3.16
C THR A 183 0.05 8.09 4.53
N PRO A 184 -0.98 7.26 4.73
CA PRO A 184 -1.11 6.47 5.95
C PRO A 184 -0.11 5.31 6.01
N ASP A 185 0.65 5.04 4.94
CA ASP A 185 1.56 3.91 4.87
C ASP A 185 2.96 4.27 5.38
N ARG A 186 3.36 3.65 6.49
CA ARG A 186 4.70 3.80 7.07
C ARG A 186 5.83 3.39 6.13
N VAL A 187 5.56 2.52 5.15
CA VAL A 187 6.55 2.07 4.17
C VAL A 187 7.07 3.24 3.33
N ALA A 188 6.34 4.35 3.24
CA ALA A 188 6.83 5.58 2.62
C ALA A 188 8.13 6.08 3.25
N ALA A 189 8.27 5.99 4.58
CA ALA A 189 9.49 6.42 5.25
C ALA A 189 10.70 5.58 4.79
N ASP A 190 10.55 4.26 4.74
CA ASP A 190 11.60 3.36 4.26
C ASP A 190 11.91 3.59 2.77
N LEU A 191 10.89 3.80 1.95
CA LEU A 191 11.03 4.04 0.52
C LEU A 191 11.74 5.36 0.21
N PHE A 192 11.54 6.41 1.01
CA PHE A 192 12.14 7.71 0.75
C PHE A 192 13.43 7.99 1.56
N ALA A 193 13.75 7.14 2.55
CA ALA A 193 14.92 7.31 3.42
C ALA A 193 16.28 7.51 2.72
N PRO A 194 16.64 6.81 1.61
CA PRO A 194 17.96 6.94 0.99
C PRO A 194 18.24 8.27 0.30
N TRP A 195 17.24 9.15 0.19
CA TRP A 195 17.40 10.52 -0.31
C TRP A 195 17.59 11.53 0.83
N THR A 196 18.04 11.04 1.99
CA THR A 196 18.58 11.91 3.03
C THR A 196 19.93 12.48 2.57
N PRO A 197 20.15 13.80 2.71
CA PRO A 197 21.41 14.44 2.32
C PRO A 197 22.62 13.94 3.10
#